data_AF-A0A842VIF2-F1
#
_entry.id   AF-A0A842VIF2-F1
#
_cell.length_a   1.000
_cell.length_b   1.000
_cell.length_c   1.000
_cell.angle_alpha   90.00
_cell.angle_beta   90.00
_cell.angle_gamma   90.00
#
_symmetry.space_group_name_H-M   'P 1'
#
loop_
_entity.id
_entity.type
_entity.pdbx_description
1 polymer ?
#
loop_
_entity_poly.entity_id
_entity_poly.type
_entity_poly.pdbx_seq_one_letter_code
_entity_poly.pdbx_strand_id
1 'polypeptide(L)'
;MIFDETTNQLKEVGWVGKLNTKGVREILGGNLRYCLQGSIFYLPKNQEIIKNRHRLSWGISRRENFDFDPWLHQFDKEITVGINELENYGLFLGMHYSRRHLEFENDRIAAKEYCSQNMIDAIAKNQDALYDLSKRDFEKLMAEIFARMGFEVELYRCAKDDGIDFLAINIDKKDPIITCVQCKHPDRNSKHSLSVATVREIYGVTKCFDFDNCLTITSSTYSPDARKFASKKSEEIKLADKDKVLEWIHKYRWNKDE
;
A
#
# COMPACT_ATOMS: atom_id res chain seq x y z
N MET A 1 21.44 -4.86 -4.49
CA MET A 1 22.12 -3.84 -3.65
C MET A 1 21.12 -3.27 -2.65
N ILE A 2 21.55 -2.53 -1.64
CA ILE A 2 20.69 -1.69 -0.80
C ILE A 2 20.98 -0.23 -1.16
N PHE A 3 19.97 0.59 -1.35
CA PHE A 3 20.12 2.04 -1.47
C PHE A 3 19.83 2.67 -0.11
N ASP A 4 20.77 3.46 0.38
CA ASP A 4 20.65 4.25 1.61
C ASP A 4 20.30 5.69 1.24
N GLU A 5 19.03 6.05 1.36
CA GLU A 5 18.54 7.40 1.08
C GLU A 5 18.98 8.43 2.12
N THR A 6 19.41 8.00 3.30
CA THR A 6 19.89 8.94 4.32
C THR A 6 21.25 9.50 3.92
N THR A 7 22.10 8.67 3.31
CA THR A 7 23.44 9.07 2.86
C THR A 7 23.54 9.26 1.35
N ASN A 8 22.50 8.90 0.60
CA ASN A 8 22.47 8.87 -0.86
C ASN A 8 23.57 7.96 -1.46
N GLN A 9 23.67 6.73 -0.94
CA GLN A 9 24.73 5.78 -1.27
C GLN A 9 24.19 4.40 -1.62
N LEU A 10 24.90 3.68 -2.49
CA LEU A 10 24.71 2.23 -2.64
C LEU A 10 25.45 1.50 -1.51
N LYS A 11 24.81 0.49 -0.95
CA LYS A 11 25.33 -0.39 0.10
C LYS A 11 25.33 -1.83 -0.41
N GLU A 12 26.34 -2.58 0.01
CA GLU A 12 26.39 -4.03 -0.22
C GLU A 12 25.23 -4.72 0.51
N VAL A 13 24.63 -5.71 -0.16
CA VAL A 13 23.68 -6.63 0.48
C VAL A 13 24.49 -7.66 1.26
N GLY A 14 24.24 -7.78 2.56
CA GLY A 14 24.88 -8.78 3.41
C GLY A 14 24.02 -10.01 3.64
N TRP A 15 22.70 -9.87 3.51
CA TRP A 15 21.77 -10.97 3.74
C TRP A 15 20.56 -10.85 2.82
N VAL A 16 20.09 -12.00 2.33
CA VAL A 16 18.86 -12.15 1.56
C VAL A 16 18.13 -13.37 2.09
N GLY A 17 16.82 -13.23 2.33
CA GLY A 17 16.00 -14.37 2.72
C GLY A 17 14.54 -14.16 2.40
N LYS A 18 13.80 -15.27 2.25
CA LYS A 18 12.36 -15.26 2.04
C LYS A 18 11.65 -15.25 3.39
N LEU A 19 10.81 -14.25 3.63
CA LEU A 19 9.96 -14.16 4.81
C LEU A 19 8.65 -14.93 4.59
N ASN A 20 8.10 -15.44 5.69
CA ASN A 20 6.70 -15.86 5.72
C ASN A 20 5.79 -14.63 5.90
N THR A 21 4.49 -14.83 5.77
CA THR A 21 3.46 -13.78 5.85
C THR A 21 3.52 -12.98 7.14
N LYS A 22 3.77 -13.64 8.28
CA LYS A 22 3.94 -12.95 9.57
C LYS A 22 5.14 -12.00 9.55
N GLY A 23 6.29 -12.48 9.06
CA GLY A 23 7.51 -11.66 8.96
C GLY A 23 7.35 -10.50 7.98
N VAL A 24 6.66 -10.71 6.86
CA VAL A 24 6.30 -9.63 5.92
C VAL A 24 5.51 -8.53 6.65
N ARG A 25 4.49 -8.90 7.43
CA ARG A 25 3.65 -7.95 8.19
C ARG A 25 4.44 -7.16 9.23
N GLU A 26 5.29 -7.85 10.00
CA GLU A 26 6.16 -7.19 10.99
C GLU A 26 7.09 -6.16 10.32
N ILE A 27 7.63 -6.48 9.14
CA ILE A 27 8.52 -5.59 8.39
C ILE A 27 7.76 -4.43 7.73
N LEU A 28 6.55 -4.65 7.21
CA LEU A 28 5.71 -3.61 6.60
C LEU A 28 5.38 -2.49 7.58
N GLY A 29 5.10 -2.81 8.84
CA GLY A 29 4.88 -1.81 9.90
C GLY A 29 6.15 -1.05 10.30
N GLY A 30 7.35 -1.51 9.89
CA GLY A 30 8.63 -0.98 10.34
C GLY A 30 9.39 -0.14 9.30
N ASN A 31 10.56 0.37 9.72
CA ASN A 31 11.43 1.21 8.87
C ASN A 31 12.13 0.45 7.74
N LEU A 32 12.05 -0.90 7.74
CA LEU A 32 12.74 -1.75 6.76
C LEU A 32 11.81 -2.27 5.66
N ARG A 33 10.55 -1.85 5.60
CA ARG A 33 9.59 -2.27 4.55
C ARG A 33 10.09 -2.12 3.12
N TYR A 34 10.92 -1.12 2.84
CA TYR A 34 11.49 -0.85 1.53
C TYR A 34 12.63 -1.80 1.15
N CYS A 35 13.13 -2.57 2.11
CA CYS A 35 14.04 -3.68 1.89
C CYS A 35 13.31 -4.97 1.49
N LEU A 36 11.99 -4.93 1.33
CA LEU A 36 11.15 -6.07 0.93
C LEU A 36 10.77 -6.00 -0.56
N GLN A 37 11.02 -7.08 -1.31
CA GLN A 37 10.53 -7.32 -2.67
C GLN A 37 9.63 -8.56 -2.66
N GLY A 38 8.31 -8.37 -2.68
CA GLY A 38 7.38 -9.48 -2.47
C GLY A 38 7.60 -10.09 -1.09
N SER A 39 8.01 -11.35 -1.02
CA SER A 39 8.41 -12.02 0.24
C SER A 39 9.93 -12.08 0.44
N ILE A 40 10.74 -11.55 -0.48
CA ILE A 40 12.20 -11.54 -0.34
C ILE A 40 12.63 -10.28 0.41
N PHE A 41 13.39 -10.46 1.48
CA PHE A 41 13.91 -9.39 2.32
C PHE A 41 15.43 -9.28 2.17
N TYR A 42 15.91 -8.05 1.97
CA TYR A 42 17.31 -7.73 1.73
C TYR A 42 17.86 -6.88 2.87
N LEU A 43 19.01 -7.22 3.45
CA LEU A 43 19.63 -6.39 4.49
C LEU A 43 21.03 -5.93 4.08
N PRO A 44 21.43 -4.71 4.50
CA PRO A 44 22.77 -4.20 4.24
C PRO A 44 23.80 -5.06 4.97
N LYS A 45 25.00 -5.16 4.40
CA LYS A 45 26.14 -5.85 5.05
C LYS A 45 26.52 -5.18 6.38
N ASN A 46 26.48 -3.85 6.41
CA ASN A 46 26.65 -3.10 7.64
C ASN A 46 25.31 -2.91 8.36
N GLN A 47 25.12 -3.64 9.46
CA GLN A 47 23.87 -3.62 10.25
C GLN A 47 23.79 -2.42 11.21
N GLU A 48 24.89 -1.69 11.47
CA GLU A 48 24.85 -0.45 12.29
C GLU A 48 23.96 0.62 11.64
N ILE A 49 23.88 0.62 10.32
CA ILE A 49 23.02 1.50 9.53
C ILE A 49 21.53 1.32 9.91
N ILE A 50 21.12 0.08 10.24
CA ILE A 50 19.76 -0.23 10.70
C ILE A 50 19.54 0.33 12.11
N LYS A 51 20.51 0.14 13.02
CA LYS A 51 20.44 0.68 14.38
C LYS A 51 20.34 2.20 14.39
N ASN A 52 21.03 2.85 13.46
CA ASN A 52 20.99 4.29 13.24
C ASN A 52 19.72 4.77 12.51
N ARG A 53 18.77 3.86 12.21
CA ARG A 53 17.49 4.15 11.56
C ARG A 53 17.65 4.87 10.21
N HIS A 54 18.66 4.50 9.43
CA HIS A 54 18.76 4.99 8.06
C HIS A 54 17.56 4.50 7.22
N ARG A 55 17.23 5.26 6.18
CA ARG A 55 16.16 4.93 5.24
C ARG A 55 16.75 4.08 4.12
N LEU A 56 16.34 2.82 4.07
CA LEU A 56 16.95 1.80 3.23
C LEU A 56 15.93 1.19 2.28
N SER A 57 16.29 1.03 1.01
CA SER A 57 15.50 0.29 0.03
C SER A 57 16.36 -0.76 -0.68
N TRP A 58 15.75 -1.85 -1.19
CA TRP A 58 16.46 -2.74 -2.09
C TRP A 58 16.65 -2.08 -3.45
N GLY A 59 17.71 -2.44 -4.16
CA GLY A 59 17.98 -2.02 -5.54
C GLY A 59 18.39 -3.20 -6.41
N ILE A 60 17.87 -3.24 -7.63
CA ILE A 60 18.21 -4.24 -8.64
C ILE A 60 18.69 -3.54 -9.91
N SER A 61 19.75 -4.06 -10.51
CA SER A 61 20.20 -3.66 -11.83
C SER A 61 20.47 -4.90 -12.65
N ARG A 62 20.31 -4.80 -13.98
CA ARG A 62 20.70 -5.88 -14.88
C ARG A 62 22.21 -6.05 -14.82
N ARG A 63 22.68 -7.30 -14.94
CA ARG A 63 24.12 -7.60 -14.88
C ARG A 63 24.93 -6.82 -15.93
N GLU A 64 24.38 -6.66 -17.12
CA GLU A 64 25.02 -5.91 -18.21
C GLU A 64 25.32 -4.46 -17.81
N ASN A 65 24.39 -3.79 -17.12
CA ASN A 65 24.57 -2.39 -16.71
C ASN A 65 25.70 -2.24 -15.67
N PHE A 66 25.90 -3.24 -14.80
CA PHE A 66 27.01 -3.21 -13.85
C PHE A 66 28.38 -3.22 -14.54
N ASP A 67 28.49 -3.86 -15.70
CA ASP A 67 29.72 -3.87 -16.50
C ASP A 67 29.93 -2.56 -17.26
N PHE A 68 28.84 -1.89 -17.70
CA PHE A 68 28.89 -0.64 -18.46
C PHE A 68 28.92 0.64 -17.60
N ASP A 69 28.44 0.57 -16.35
CA ASP A 69 28.39 1.67 -15.39
C ASP A 69 29.22 1.33 -14.14
N PRO A 70 30.57 1.50 -14.19
CA PRO A 70 31.47 1.07 -13.11
C PRO A 70 31.18 1.73 -11.74
N TRP A 71 30.46 2.85 -11.73
CA TRP A 71 30.05 3.53 -10.52
C TRP A 71 28.98 2.76 -9.73
N LEU A 72 28.21 1.86 -10.37
CA LEU A 72 27.22 1.00 -9.69
C LEU A 72 27.87 0.01 -8.70
N HIS A 73 29.17 -0.25 -8.84
CA HIS A 73 29.97 -1.06 -7.91
C HIS A 73 30.67 -0.24 -6.82
N GLN A 74 30.59 1.09 -6.86
CA GLN A 74 31.24 1.95 -5.88
C GLN A 74 30.37 2.13 -4.64
N PHE A 75 30.24 1.06 -3.87
CA PHE A 75 29.52 1.09 -2.60
C PHE A 75 30.12 2.12 -1.64
N ASP A 76 29.27 2.65 -0.77
CA ASP A 76 29.61 3.65 0.25
C ASP A 76 30.12 4.99 -0.32
N LYS A 77 29.94 5.23 -1.62
CA LYS A 77 30.14 6.54 -2.24
C LYS A 77 28.81 7.20 -2.53
N GLU A 78 28.79 8.51 -2.32
CA GLU A 78 27.62 9.35 -2.65
C GLU A 78 27.37 9.32 -4.15
N ILE A 79 26.11 9.08 -4.51
CA ILE A 79 25.64 9.11 -5.88
C ILE A 79 25.23 10.54 -6.20
N THR A 80 25.72 11.12 -7.29
CA THR A 80 25.44 12.53 -7.64
C THR A 80 24.23 12.72 -8.54
N VAL A 81 23.60 11.63 -9.00
CA VAL A 81 22.40 11.67 -9.85
C VAL A 81 21.13 11.57 -9.00
N GLY A 82 20.05 12.19 -9.47
CA GLY A 82 18.75 12.11 -8.79
C GLY A 82 18.18 10.70 -8.81
N ILE A 83 17.39 10.34 -7.80
CA ILE A 83 16.75 9.02 -7.66
C ILE A 83 15.96 8.63 -8.92
N ASN A 84 15.19 9.55 -9.49
CA ASN A 84 14.38 9.31 -10.69
C ASN A 84 15.25 9.10 -11.95
N GLU A 85 16.52 9.50 -11.92
CA GLU A 85 17.44 9.31 -13.04
C GLU A 85 18.15 7.96 -12.99
N LEU A 86 18.10 7.25 -11.85
CA LEU A 86 18.76 5.95 -11.67
C LEU A 86 18.23 4.89 -12.67
N GLU A 87 16.96 4.98 -13.04
CA GLU A 87 16.37 4.07 -14.04
C GLU A 87 17.00 4.24 -15.44
N ASN A 88 17.51 5.44 -15.77
CA ASN A 88 18.24 5.67 -17.03
C ASN A 88 19.56 4.90 -17.07
N TYR A 89 20.13 4.58 -15.90
CA TYR A 89 21.30 3.70 -15.73
C TYR A 89 20.88 2.25 -15.46
N GLY A 90 19.59 1.95 -15.66
CA GLY A 90 18.98 0.64 -15.45
C GLY A 90 19.08 0.12 -14.02
N LEU A 91 19.18 1.01 -13.05
CA LEU A 91 19.03 0.73 -11.63
C LEU A 91 17.58 1.00 -11.22
N PHE A 92 16.88 -0.05 -10.83
CA PHE A 92 15.52 0.01 -10.30
C PHE A 92 15.56 -0.15 -8.80
N LEU A 93 14.96 0.79 -8.08
CA LEU A 93 14.88 0.75 -6.64
C LEU A 93 13.50 0.25 -6.20
N GLY A 94 13.46 -0.43 -5.07
CA GLY A 94 12.24 -0.87 -4.40
C GLY A 94 11.33 0.25 -3.91
N MET A 95 11.65 1.50 -4.23
CA MET A 95 10.78 2.65 -3.98
C MET A 95 9.67 2.80 -5.02
N HIS A 96 9.85 2.23 -6.22
CA HIS A 96 8.83 2.18 -7.27
C HIS A 96 8.14 0.82 -7.24
N TYR A 97 7.22 0.67 -6.30
CA TYR A 97 6.45 -0.56 -6.15
C TYR A 97 5.56 -0.84 -7.38
N SER A 98 5.34 -2.12 -7.66
CA SER A 98 4.08 -2.51 -8.31
C SER A 98 2.94 -2.01 -7.43
N ARG A 99 2.02 -1.19 -7.96
CA ARG A 99 0.94 -0.60 -7.15
C ARG A 99 -0.04 -1.63 -6.59
N ARG A 100 0.02 -2.87 -7.04
CA ARG A 100 -0.95 -3.92 -6.71
C ARG A 100 -0.23 -5.22 -6.33
N HIS A 101 -0.58 -5.76 -5.16
CA HIS A 101 -0.12 -7.04 -4.63
C HIS A 101 -1.25 -7.87 -4.01
N LEU A 102 -1.20 -9.17 -4.24
CA LEU A 102 -2.03 -10.17 -3.58
C LEU A 102 -1.23 -10.89 -2.50
N GLU A 103 -1.78 -10.94 -1.29
CA GLU A 103 -1.28 -11.77 -0.21
C GLU A 103 -1.90 -13.18 -0.30
N PHE A 104 -1.04 -14.20 -0.19
CA PHE A 104 -1.37 -15.62 -0.02
C PHE A 104 -0.65 -16.13 1.23
N GLU A 105 -1.06 -17.28 1.77
CA GLU A 105 -0.52 -17.83 3.04
C GLU A 105 1.00 -17.81 3.17
N ASN A 106 1.75 -17.92 2.07
CA ASN A 106 3.22 -17.91 2.05
C ASN A 106 3.85 -17.00 0.99
N ASP A 107 3.04 -16.24 0.22
CA ASP A 107 3.55 -15.51 -0.94
C ASP A 107 2.85 -14.16 -1.12
N ARG A 108 3.61 -13.23 -1.70
CA ARG A 108 3.14 -11.91 -2.14
C ARG A 108 3.39 -11.80 -3.64
N ILE A 109 2.32 -11.68 -4.42
CA ILE A 109 2.37 -11.73 -5.88
C ILE A 109 1.87 -10.41 -6.45
N ALA A 110 2.63 -9.79 -7.36
CA ALA A 110 2.20 -8.59 -8.07
C ALA A 110 0.94 -8.90 -8.92
N ALA A 111 -0.05 -8.01 -8.85
CA ALA A 111 -1.27 -8.12 -9.65
C ALA A 111 -1.30 -7.05 -10.74
N LYS A 112 -1.87 -7.39 -11.89
CA LYS A 112 -2.08 -6.40 -12.97
C LYS A 112 -3.24 -5.45 -12.66
N GLU A 113 -4.34 -6.00 -12.15
CA GLU A 113 -5.56 -5.29 -11.75
C GLU A 113 -6.30 -6.09 -10.68
N TYR A 114 -7.11 -5.43 -9.84
CA TYR A 114 -7.99 -6.12 -8.89
C TYR A 114 -9.44 -6.24 -9.37
N CYS A 115 -9.91 -5.31 -10.20
CA CYS A 115 -11.20 -5.35 -10.88
C CYS A 115 -11.08 -4.80 -12.31
N SER A 116 -12.05 -5.15 -13.16
CA SER A 116 -12.00 -4.78 -14.57
C SER A 116 -12.44 -3.34 -14.80
N GLN A 117 -11.86 -2.71 -15.83
CA GLN A 117 -12.29 -1.38 -16.29
C GLN A 117 -13.80 -1.32 -16.60
N ASN A 118 -14.36 -2.37 -17.20
CA ASN A 118 -15.79 -2.46 -17.52
C ASN A 118 -16.68 -2.37 -16.28
N MET A 119 -16.25 -2.92 -15.13
CA MET A 119 -16.99 -2.81 -13.87
C MET A 119 -17.01 -1.35 -13.39
N ILE A 120 -15.87 -0.67 -13.44
CA ILE A 120 -15.75 0.73 -13.03
C ILE A 120 -16.62 1.63 -13.94
N ASP A 121 -16.58 1.40 -15.25
CA ASP A 121 -17.37 2.15 -16.23
C ASP A 121 -18.87 1.92 -16.07
N ALA A 122 -19.28 0.68 -15.77
CA ALA A 122 -20.68 0.36 -15.52
C ALA A 122 -21.24 1.15 -14.32
N ILE A 123 -20.48 1.22 -13.21
CA ILE A 123 -20.87 1.98 -12.01
C ILE A 123 -20.85 3.49 -12.28
N ALA A 124 -19.84 3.98 -13.01
CA ALA A 124 -19.75 5.39 -13.37
C ALA A 124 -20.89 5.83 -14.30
N LYS A 125 -21.42 4.93 -15.14
CA LYS A 125 -22.58 5.19 -16.00
C LYS A 125 -23.90 5.07 -15.25
N ASN A 126 -24.01 4.09 -14.34
CA ASN A 126 -25.18 3.84 -13.52
C ASN A 126 -24.76 3.56 -12.07
N GLN A 127 -24.94 4.54 -11.19
CA GLN A 127 -24.53 4.46 -9.79
C GLN A 127 -25.24 3.33 -9.03
N ASP A 128 -26.43 2.92 -9.47
CA ASP A 128 -27.16 1.80 -8.84
C ASP A 128 -26.43 0.47 -8.97
N ALA A 129 -25.59 0.31 -10.00
CA ALA A 129 -24.77 -0.88 -10.18
C ALA A 129 -23.76 -1.08 -9.03
N LEU A 130 -23.45 -0.03 -8.25
CA LEU A 130 -22.63 -0.14 -7.04
C LEU A 130 -23.28 -1.10 -6.03
N TYR A 131 -24.61 -1.08 -5.88
CA TYR A 131 -25.34 -1.89 -4.90
C TYR A 131 -25.50 -3.36 -5.30
N ASP A 132 -25.23 -3.67 -6.56
CA ASP A 132 -25.35 -5.02 -7.11
C ASP A 132 -24.00 -5.77 -7.00
N LEU A 133 -22.95 -5.11 -6.52
CA LEU A 133 -21.66 -5.73 -6.26
C LEU A 133 -21.73 -6.70 -5.08
N SER A 134 -20.97 -7.79 -5.18
CA SER A 134 -20.65 -8.58 -3.99
C SER A 134 -19.74 -7.77 -3.05
N LYS A 135 -19.74 -8.10 -1.75
CA LYS A 135 -18.83 -7.49 -0.75
C LYS A 135 -17.37 -7.55 -1.22
N ARG A 136 -16.97 -8.70 -1.76
CA ARG A 136 -15.63 -8.94 -2.31
C ARG A 136 -15.32 -8.10 -3.54
N ASP A 137 -16.30 -7.88 -4.42
CA ASP A 137 -16.09 -7.03 -5.59
C ASP A 137 -16.02 -5.55 -5.19
N PHE A 138 -16.76 -5.15 -4.16
CA PHE A 138 -16.62 -3.81 -3.57
C PHE A 138 -15.24 -3.59 -2.94
N GLU A 139 -14.71 -4.56 -2.18
CA GLU A 139 -13.33 -4.53 -1.63
C GLU A 139 -12.30 -4.38 -2.76
N LYS A 140 -12.37 -5.22 -3.80
CA LYS A 140 -11.48 -5.16 -4.96
C LYS A 140 -11.59 -3.85 -5.72
N LEU A 141 -12.80 -3.33 -5.89
CA LEU A 141 -13.04 -2.04 -6.54
C LEU A 141 -12.35 -0.91 -5.77
N MET A 142 -12.47 -0.87 -4.44
CA MET A 142 -11.80 0.15 -3.63
C MET A 142 -10.29 0.00 -3.68
N ALA A 143 -9.76 -1.22 -3.59
CA ALA A 143 -8.33 -1.48 -3.77
C ALA A 143 -7.80 -1.02 -5.13
N GLU A 144 -8.54 -1.29 -6.22
CA GLU A 144 -8.19 -0.84 -7.57
C GLU A 144 -8.19 0.69 -7.69
N ILE A 145 -9.21 1.35 -7.15
CA ILE A 145 -9.32 2.81 -7.15
C ILE A 145 -8.17 3.44 -6.35
N PHE A 146 -7.77 2.86 -5.22
CA PHE A 146 -6.60 3.32 -4.45
C PHE A 146 -5.29 3.14 -5.20
N ALA A 147 -5.11 2.02 -5.91
CA ALA A 147 -3.93 1.84 -6.77
C ALA A 147 -3.86 2.94 -7.84
N ARG A 148 -5.00 3.26 -8.47
CA ARG A 148 -5.08 4.33 -9.49
C ARG A 148 -4.90 5.74 -8.92
N MET A 149 -5.17 5.94 -7.63
CA MET A 149 -4.82 7.18 -6.91
C MET A 149 -3.32 7.34 -6.68
N GLY A 150 -2.51 6.32 -6.97
CA GLY A 150 -1.06 6.33 -6.77
C GLY A 150 -0.58 5.64 -5.50
N PHE A 151 -1.47 5.03 -4.72
CA PHE A 151 -1.06 4.24 -3.56
C PHE A 151 -0.49 2.89 -4.02
N GLU A 152 0.49 2.38 -3.28
CA GLU A 152 0.71 0.95 -3.29
C GLU A 152 -0.38 0.29 -2.44
N VAL A 153 -1.00 -0.73 -3.02
CA VAL A 153 -2.11 -1.46 -2.40
C VAL A 153 -1.74 -2.92 -2.23
N GLU A 154 -1.93 -3.41 -1.02
CA GLU A 154 -1.79 -4.82 -0.67
C GLU A 154 -3.15 -5.36 -0.24
N LEU A 155 -3.74 -6.25 -1.06
CA LEU A 155 -4.95 -6.96 -0.67
C LEU A 155 -4.61 -7.89 0.49
N TYR A 156 -5.09 -7.52 1.68
CA TYR A 156 -4.80 -8.17 2.93
C TYR A 156 -5.75 -9.36 3.05
N ARG A 157 -5.26 -10.57 2.75
CA ARG A 157 -6.07 -11.80 2.85
C ARG A 157 -5.56 -12.68 3.96
N CYS A 158 -5.80 -12.24 5.19
CA CYS A 158 -5.79 -13.16 6.32
C CYS A 158 -7.20 -13.73 6.53
N ALA A 159 -7.26 -15.00 6.91
CA ALA A 159 -8.49 -15.64 7.36
C ALA A 159 -9.20 -14.79 8.44
N LYS A 160 -10.43 -14.36 8.11
CA LYS A 160 -11.57 -13.97 8.97
C LYS A 160 -11.48 -12.92 10.09
N ASP A 161 -10.36 -12.58 10.74
CA ASP A 161 -10.51 -12.02 12.11
C ASP A 161 -10.09 -10.56 12.39
N ASP A 162 -9.35 -9.85 11.54
CA ASP A 162 -8.92 -8.46 11.88
C ASP A 162 -9.72 -7.35 11.17
N GLY A 163 -10.62 -7.71 10.26
CA GLY A 163 -11.49 -6.75 9.57
C GLY A 163 -10.79 -5.78 8.60
N ILE A 164 -9.48 -5.95 8.30
CA ILE A 164 -8.75 -5.19 7.27
C ILE A 164 -8.92 -5.89 5.92
N ASP A 165 -9.33 -5.15 4.89
CA ASP A 165 -9.45 -5.68 3.52
C ASP A 165 -8.21 -5.39 2.68
N PHE A 166 -7.57 -4.23 2.88
CA PHE A 166 -6.29 -3.90 2.26
C PHE A 166 -5.50 -2.85 3.02
N LEU A 167 -4.20 -2.78 2.75
CA LEU A 167 -3.33 -1.67 3.16
C LEU A 167 -3.14 -0.73 1.97
N ALA A 168 -3.29 0.58 2.21
CA ALA A 168 -2.95 1.63 1.27
C ALA A 168 -1.72 2.38 1.76
N ILE A 169 -0.64 2.28 1.00
CA ILE A 169 0.67 2.83 1.34
C ILE A 169 0.91 4.04 0.44
N ASN A 170 0.94 5.23 1.05
CA ASN A 170 1.30 6.46 0.35
C ASN A 170 2.80 6.66 0.45
N ILE A 171 3.51 6.62 -0.67
CA ILE A 171 4.97 6.74 -0.75
C ILE A 171 5.45 8.13 -1.22
N ASP A 172 4.53 9.07 -1.45
CA ASP A 172 4.88 10.42 -1.94
C ASP A 172 5.56 11.27 -0.86
N LYS A 173 5.49 10.83 0.40
CA LYS A 173 6.13 11.48 1.53
C LYS A 173 7.45 10.80 1.90
N LYS A 174 8.31 11.57 2.56
CA LYS A 174 9.63 11.11 3.06
C LYS A 174 9.54 9.83 3.90
N ASP A 175 8.47 9.72 4.69
CA ASP A 175 8.06 8.50 5.37
C ASP A 175 6.69 8.10 4.82
N PRO A 176 6.51 6.86 4.32
CA PRO A 176 5.25 6.46 3.76
C PRO A 176 4.22 6.30 4.86
N ILE A 177 3.00 6.67 4.51
CA ILE A 177 1.86 6.61 5.41
C ILE A 177 1.11 5.32 5.10
N ILE A 178 1.04 4.43 6.07
CA ILE A 178 0.28 3.18 5.98
C ILE A 178 -1.12 3.42 6.53
N THR A 179 -2.10 3.29 5.64
CA THR A 179 -3.51 3.35 5.98
C THR A 179 -4.09 1.96 5.94
N CYS A 180 -4.56 1.43 7.07
CA CYS A 180 -5.36 0.20 7.04
C CYS A 180 -6.79 0.52 6.59
N VAL A 181 -7.31 -0.24 5.64
CA VAL A 181 -8.61 0.02 5.03
C VAL A 181 -9.58 -1.12 5.31
N GLN A 182 -10.77 -0.76 5.80
CA GLN A 182 -11.92 -1.65 5.89
C GLN A 182 -13.06 -1.13 5.02
N CYS A 183 -13.48 -1.95 4.08
CA CYS A 183 -14.64 -1.80 3.24
C CYS A 183 -15.85 -2.49 3.86
N LYS A 184 -16.98 -1.80 3.87
CA LYS A 184 -18.28 -2.37 4.26
C LYS A 184 -19.28 -2.10 3.17
N HIS A 185 -19.82 -3.18 2.62
CA HIS A 185 -20.87 -3.14 1.60
C HIS A 185 -22.16 -3.78 2.17
N PRO A 186 -23.04 -3.01 2.83
CA PRO A 186 -24.32 -3.50 3.28
C PRO A 186 -25.20 -3.91 2.10
N ASP A 187 -26.06 -4.91 2.30
CA ASP A 187 -27.01 -5.33 1.27
C ASP A 187 -27.94 -4.17 0.89
N ARG A 188 -28.37 -4.12 -0.38
CA ARG A 188 -29.17 -3.03 -0.97
C ARG A 188 -30.39 -2.59 -0.15
N ASN A 189 -31.02 -3.52 0.57
CA ASN A 189 -32.22 -3.26 1.38
C ASN A 189 -31.89 -2.80 2.82
N SER A 190 -30.62 -2.77 3.20
CA SER A 190 -30.18 -2.27 4.51
C SER A 190 -30.29 -0.76 4.56
N LYS A 191 -31.21 -0.26 5.39
CA LYS A 191 -31.36 1.17 5.68
C LYS A 191 -30.41 1.66 6.78
N HIS A 192 -29.57 0.78 7.31
CA HIS A 192 -28.75 1.11 8.46
C HIS A 192 -27.43 1.76 8.03
N SER A 193 -27.21 2.99 8.49
CA SER A 193 -25.90 3.60 8.48
C SER A 193 -24.93 2.79 9.35
N LEU A 194 -23.66 2.80 8.97
CA LEU A 194 -22.61 2.14 9.73
C LEU A 194 -22.48 2.78 11.11
N SER A 195 -22.40 1.92 12.12
CA SER A 195 -22.35 2.34 13.51
C SER A 195 -20.93 2.75 13.93
N VAL A 196 -20.83 3.42 15.08
CA VAL A 196 -19.55 3.76 15.70
C VAL A 196 -18.72 2.52 16.07
N ALA A 197 -19.34 1.35 16.22
CA ALA A 197 -18.64 0.11 16.56
C ALA A 197 -17.62 -0.26 15.48
N THR A 198 -18.00 -0.20 14.20
CA THR A 198 -17.11 -0.49 13.06
C THR A 198 -15.89 0.44 13.06
N VAL A 199 -16.09 1.74 13.33
CA VAL A 199 -14.99 2.72 13.36
C VAL A 199 -14.05 2.47 14.54
N ARG A 200 -14.59 2.07 15.69
CA ARG A 200 -13.79 1.73 16.89
C ARG A 200 -12.97 0.46 16.70
N GLU A 201 -13.56 -0.55 16.07
CA GLU A 201 -12.92 -1.84 15.80
C GLU A 201 -11.67 -1.65 14.94
N ILE A 202 -11.80 -1.04 13.76
CA ILE A 202 -10.63 -0.82 12.90
C ILE A 202 -9.59 0.09 13.57
N TYR A 203 -10.00 1.12 14.30
CA TYR A 203 -9.05 1.96 15.03
C TYR A 203 -8.29 1.19 16.12
N GLY A 204 -8.93 0.23 16.79
CA GLY A 204 -8.25 -0.69 17.71
C GLY A 204 -7.17 -1.52 17.00
N VAL A 205 -7.49 -2.06 15.82
CA VAL A 205 -6.55 -2.80 14.98
C VAL A 205 -5.40 -1.91 14.52
N THR A 206 -5.66 -0.68 14.07
CA THR A 206 -4.63 0.31 13.72
C THR A 206 -3.61 0.48 14.83
N LYS A 207 -4.06 0.58 16.09
CA LYS A 207 -3.18 0.73 17.25
C LYS A 207 -2.47 -0.56 17.65
N CYS A 208 -3.08 -1.72 17.42
CA CYS A 208 -2.43 -2.99 17.69
C CYS A 208 -1.24 -3.26 16.76
N PHE A 209 -1.33 -2.82 15.50
CA PHE A 209 -0.29 -3.02 14.48
C PHE A 209 0.59 -1.79 14.21
N ASP A 210 0.42 -0.72 14.99
CA ASP A 210 1.16 0.55 14.87
C ASP A 210 1.11 1.19 13.46
N PHE A 211 -0.05 1.11 12.80
CA PHE A 211 -0.29 1.80 11.53
C PHE A 211 -0.58 3.29 11.75
N ASP A 212 -0.26 4.13 10.76
CA ASP A 212 -0.39 5.59 10.87
C ASP A 212 -1.84 6.05 11.01
N ASN A 213 -2.74 5.46 10.21
CA ASN A 213 -4.17 5.80 10.24
C ASN A 213 -5.04 4.65 9.72
N CYS A 214 -6.35 4.75 9.94
CA CYS A 214 -7.35 3.91 9.32
C CYS A 214 -8.31 4.68 8.43
N LEU A 215 -8.86 3.96 7.49
CA LEU A 215 -9.96 4.41 6.65
C LEU A 215 -11.06 3.35 6.62
N THR A 216 -12.27 3.73 7.02
CA THR A 216 -13.46 2.92 6.74
C THR A 216 -14.14 3.45 5.48
N ILE A 217 -14.45 2.56 4.54
CA ILE A 217 -15.12 2.86 3.27
C ILE A 217 -16.45 2.13 3.21
N THR A 218 -17.51 2.78 2.75
CA THR A 218 -18.81 2.12 2.56
C THR A 218 -19.58 2.61 1.34
N SER A 219 -20.38 1.73 0.74
CA SER A 219 -21.41 2.07 -0.24
C SER A 219 -22.69 2.67 0.38
N SER A 220 -22.73 2.80 1.72
CA SER A 220 -23.83 3.39 2.48
C SER A 220 -23.39 4.71 3.14
N THR A 221 -23.91 5.02 4.33
CA THR A 221 -23.61 6.22 5.11
C THR A 221 -23.12 5.86 6.51
N TYR A 222 -22.56 6.83 7.23
CA TYR A 222 -22.17 6.69 8.65
C TYR A 222 -23.19 7.35 9.57
N SER A 223 -23.41 6.74 10.74
CA SER A 223 -24.23 7.35 11.79
C SER A 223 -23.58 8.64 12.33
N PRO A 224 -24.37 9.57 12.92
CA PRO A 224 -23.82 10.77 13.55
C PRO A 224 -22.76 10.46 14.60
N ASP A 225 -22.94 9.40 15.39
CA ASP A 225 -21.98 8.96 16.40
C ASP A 225 -20.67 8.45 15.81
N ALA A 226 -20.73 7.75 14.67
CA ALA A 226 -19.54 7.31 13.96
C ALA A 226 -18.72 8.52 13.46
N ARG A 227 -19.38 9.51 12.85
CA ARG A 227 -18.73 10.75 12.41
C ARG A 227 -18.14 11.54 13.58
N LYS A 228 -18.90 11.68 14.67
CA LYS A 228 -18.45 12.35 15.91
C LYS A 228 -17.26 11.65 16.56
N PHE A 229 -17.18 10.32 16.48
CA PHE A 229 -16.04 9.59 16.99
C PHE A 229 -14.79 9.82 16.14
N ALA A 230 -14.91 9.68 14.81
CA ALA A 230 -13.80 9.92 13.89
C ALA A 230 -13.24 11.36 14.01
N SER A 231 -14.11 12.36 14.18
CA SER A 231 -13.69 13.76 14.32
C SER A 231 -12.84 14.04 15.56
N LYS A 232 -12.79 13.14 16.56
CA LYS A 232 -11.91 13.29 17.72
C LYS A 232 -10.43 13.10 17.36
N LYS A 233 -10.15 12.40 16.26
CA LYS A 233 -8.82 12.01 15.80
C LYS A 233 -8.78 12.03 14.25
N SER A 234 -9.13 13.18 13.65
CA SER A 234 -9.27 13.32 12.19
C SER A 234 -8.01 12.98 11.39
N GLU A 235 -6.83 13.13 12.00
CA GLU A 235 -5.55 12.75 11.39
C GLU A 235 -5.36 11.23 11.29
N GLU A 236 -6.00 10.47 12.19
CA GLU A 236 -5.81 9.03 12.36
C GLU A 236 -7.02 8.20 11.91
N ILE A 237 -8.23 8.77 11.91
CA ILE A 237 -9.49 8.08 11.59
C ILE A 237 -10.19 8.79 10.45
N LYS A 238 -10.23 8.15 9.29
CA LYS A 238 -10.89 8.66 8.09
C LYS A 238 -12.13 7.83 7.76
N LEU A 239 -13.14 8.51 7.21
CA LEU A 239 -14.39 7.90 6.77
C LEU A 239 -14.65 8.28 5.31
N ALA A 240 -15.05 7.30 4.51
CA ALA A 240 -15.55 7.52 3.15
C ALA A 240 -16.89 6.80 2.99
N ASP A 241 -17.94 7.56 2.70
CA ASP A 241 -19.27 7.05 2.41
C ASP A 241 -19.49 6.95 0.90
N LYS A 242 -20.72 6.56 0.51
CA LYS A 242 -21.10 6.35 -0.88
C LYS A 242 -20.75 7.53 -1.79
N ASP A 243 -21.01 8.75 -1.35
CA ASP A 243 -20.81 9.93 -2.18
C ASP A 243 -19.33 10.11 -2.48
N LYS A 244 -18.47 9.86 -1.49
CA LYS A 244 -17.01 9.86 -1.68
C LYS A 244 -16.53 8.72 -2.57
N VAL A 245 -17.11 7.53 -2.44
CA VAL A 245 -16.83 6.38 -3.32
C VAL A 245 -17.13 6.71 -4.78
N LEU A 246 -18.30 7.28 -5.05
CA LEU A 246 -18.72 7.66 -6.40
C LEU A 246 -17.82 8.76 -6.97
N GLU A 247 -17.47 9.77 -6.16
CA GLU A 247 -16.50 10.81 -6.53
C GLU A 247 -15.18 10.17 -7.00
N TRP A 248 -14.64 9.23 -6.22
CA TRP A 248 -13.39 8.54 -6.57
C TRP A 248 -13.51 7.70 -7.85
N ILE A 249 -14.61 6.97 -8.02
CA ILE A 249 -14.87 6.21 -9.25
C ILE A 249 -14.87 7.15 -10.46
N HIS A 250 -15.59 8.27 -10.40
CA HIS A 250 -15.62 9.22 -11.51
C HIS A 250 -14.25 9.85 -11.80
N LYS A 251 -13.47 10.14 -10.75
CA LYS A 251 -12.16 10.77 -10.86
C LYS A 251 -11.08 9.82 -11.37
N TYR A 252 -11.09 8.55 -10.94
CA TYR A 252 -10.01 7.59 -11.19
C TYR A 252 -10.43 6.42 -12.10
N ARG A 253 -11.59 6.50 -12.76
CA ARG A 253 -11.99 5.49 -13.77
C ARG A 253 -11.06 5.42 -14.98
N TRP A 254 -10.25 6.44 -15.27
CA TRP A 254 -9.44 6.48 -16.48
C TRP A 254 -7.96 6.75 -16.16
N ASN A 255 -7.13 5.71 -16.22
CA ASN A 255 -5.69 5.87 -16.46
C ASN A 255 -5.42 5.40 -17.88
N LYS A 256 -5.21 6.37 -18.79
CA LYS A 256 -4.76 6.07 -20.17
C LYS A 256 -3.28 5.69 -20.21
N ASP A 257 -2.58 5.87 -19.08
CA ASP A 257 -1.12 5.88 -18.96
C ASP A 257 -0.61 4.95 -17.82
N GLU A 258 -1.33 3.86 -17.51
CA GLU A 258 -0.79 2.72 -16.71
C GLU A 258 -0.49 1.52 -17.61
#